data_AF-A0A6G3SFI8-F1
#
_entry.id   AF-A0A6G3SFI8-F1
#
_cell.length_a   1.000
_cell.length_b   1.000
_cell.length_c   1.000
_cell.angle_alpha   90.00
_cell.angle_beta   90.00
_cell.angle_gamma   90.00
#
_symmetry.space_group_name_H-M   'P 1'
#
loop_
_entity.id
_entity.type
_entity.pdbx_description
1 polymer ?
#
loop_
_entity_poly.entity_id
_entity_poly.type
_entity_poly.pdbx_seq_one_letter_code
_entity_poly.pdbx_strand_id
1 'polypeptide(L)'
;LTDGADRRTFDDLLAGADVVVTGYRPGALDRFGLAPQALVERRPGLVVAQLSAWGTYGPWGERRGFDSLVQAATGIAAVEGAPDAPGVLPAQALDHGTGYLIAAAVLRSLTEQAAQGGSR
;
A
#
# COMPACT_ATOMS: atom_id res chain seq x y z
N LEU A 1 -5.09 -6.45 16.43
CA LEU A 1 -6.47 -6.56 15.87
C LEU A 1 -7.16 -7.91 16.10
N THR A 2 -6.44 -8.96 16.47
CA THR A 2 -7.05 -10.22 16.92
C THR A 2 -7.59 -10.12 18.36
N ASP A 3 -7.15 -9.10 19.10
CA ASP A 3 -7.71 -8.75 20.41
C ASP A 3 -8.82 -7.70 20.28
N GLY A 4 -9.80 -7.77 21.18
CA GLY A 4 -10.95 -6.88 21.20
C GLY A 4 -10.63 -5.45 21.60
N ALA A 5 -9.60 -5.21 22.43
CA ALA A 5 -9.20 -3.85 22.78
C ALA A 5 -8.52 -3.15 21.59
N ASP A 6 -7.59 -3.82 20.92
CA ASP A 6 -6.97 -3.32 19.68
C ASP A 6 -8.02 -2.96 18.63
N ARG A 7 -9.07 -3.79 18.50
CA ARG A 7 -10.14 -3.55 17.52
C ARG A 7 -10.89 -2.27 17.83
N ARG A 8 -11.26 -2.04 19.09
CA ARG A 8 -11.92 -0.77 19.49
C ARG A 8 -11.03 0.43 19.20
N THR A 9 -9.75 0.37 19.57
CA THR A 9 -8.81 1.46 19.27
C THR A 9 -8.70 1.74 17.77
N PHE A 10 -8.64 0.70 16.94
CA PHE A 10 -8.63 0.87 15.49
C PHE A 10 -9.92 1.50 14.97
N ASP A 11 -11.07 1.05 15.47
CA ASP A 11 -12.37 1.55 15.05
C ASP A 11 -12.55 3.04 15.42
N ASP A 12 -12.05 3.45 16.60
CA ASP A 12 -12.04 4.84 17.05
C ASP A 12 -11.14 5.72 16.16
N LEU A 13 -9.94 5.23 15.80
CA LEU A 13 -9.05 5.92 14.86
C LEU A 13 -9.68 6.03 13.46
N LEU A 14 -10.33 4.96 12.99
CA LEU A 14 -10.98 4.94 11.68
C LEU A 14 -12.13 5.95 11.61
N ALA A 15 -12.89 6.13 12.69
CA ALA A 15 -14.02 7.07 12.72
C ALA A 15 -13.59 8.51 12.38
N GLY A 16 -12.41 8.91 12.82
CA GLY A 16 -11.82 10.23 12.56
C GLY A 16 -10.89 10.31 11.34
N ALA A 17 -10.68 9.20 10.61
CA ALA A 17 -9.73 9.17 9.50
C ALA A 17 -10.34 9.68 8.18
N ASP A 18 -9.53 10.42 7.42
CA ASP A 18 -9.81 10.76 6.01
C ASP A 18 -9.14 9.79 5.05
N VAL A 19 -8.01 9.22 5.45
CA VAL A 19 -7.19 8.32 4.62
C VAL A 19 -6.72 7.12 5.44
N VAL A 20 -6.81 5.93 4.85
CA VAL A 20 -6.10 4.75 5.32
C VAL A 20 -5.08 4.31 4.28
N VAL A 21 -3.82 4.17 4.69
CA VAL A 21 -2.73 3.67 3.83
C VAL A 21 -2.26 2.32 4.33
N THR A 22 -2.17 1.33 3.44
CA THR A 22 -1.69 -0.02 3.79
C THR A 22 -0.58 -0.46 2.85
N GLY A 23 0.48 -1.07 3.41
CA GLY A 23 1.61 -1.64 2.67
C GLY A 23 1.63 -3.17 2.72
N TYR A 24 0.47 -3.81 2.56
CA TYR A 24 0.32 -5.26 2.68
C TYR A 24 0.05 -5.90 1.32
N ARG A 25 0.31 -7.21 1.21
CA ARG A 25 -0.11 -7.98 0.03
C ARG A 25 -1.64 -7.86 -0.14
N PRO A 26 -2.14 -7.80 -1.39
CA PRO A 26 -3.57 -7.91 -1.66
C PRO A 26 -4.20 -9.06 -0.89
N GLY A 27 -5.36 -8.82 -0.26
CA GLY A 27 -6.10 -9.80 0.52
C GLY A 27 -5.55 -10.11 1.93
N ALA A 28 -4.33 -9.69 2.27
CA ALA A 28 -3.69 -10.08 3.54
C ALA A 28 -4.42 -9.55 4.78
N LEU A 29 -5.19 -8.46 4.63
CA LEU A 29 -5.92 -7.83 5.72
C LEU A 29 -7.42 -8.16 5.74
N ASP A 30 -7.92 -8.91 4.76
CA ASP A 30 -9.35 -9.17 4.58
C ASP A 30 -9.94 -9.94 5.76
N ARG A 31 -9.18 -10.91 6.29
CA ARG A 31 -9.56 -11.67 7.49
C ARG A 31 -9.73 -10.82 8.75
N PHE A 32 -9.22 -9.58 8.75
CA PHE A 32 -9.40 -8.62 9.83
C PHE A 32 -10.52 -7.62 9.55
N GLY A 33 -11.29 -7.81 8.46
CA GLY A 33 -12.34 -6.88 8.03
C GLY A 33 -11.79 -5.52 7.61
N LEU A 34 -10.59 -5.52 7.00
CA LEU A 34 -9.90 -4.32 6.52
C LEU A 34 -9.70 -4.32 5.01
N ALA A 35 -10.51 -5.11 4.29
CA ALA A 35 -10.62 -4.96 2.85
C ALA A 35 -11.12 -3.53 2.52
N PRO A 36 -10.71 -2.91 1.41
CA PRO A 36 -11.10 -1.54 1.07
C PRO A 36 -12.61 -1.30 1.13
N GLN A 37 -13.40 -2.23 0.63
CA GLN A 37 -14.87 -2.17 0.65
C GLN A 37 -15.39 -2.17 2.09
N ALA A 38 -14.87 -3.04 2.95
CA ALA A 38 -15.26 -3.12 4.36
C ALA A 38 -14.89 -1.83 5.12
N LEU A 39 -13.75 -1.21 4.81
CA LEU A 39 -13.37 0.09 5.39
C LEU A 39 -14.33 1.20 4.94
N VAL A 40 -14.67 1.25 3.65
CA VAL A 40 -15.57 2.23 3.08
C VAL A 40 -17.01 2.09 3.59
N GLU A 41 -17.50 0.87 3.76
CA GLU A 41 -18.83 0.61 4.34
C GLU A 41 -18.92 1.15 5.78
N ARG A 42 -17.85 1.01 6.55
CA ARG A 42 -17.77 1.50 7.93
C ARG A 42 -17.53 3.01 8.02
N ARG A 43 -16.81 3.58 7.06
CA ARG A 43 -16.52 5.01 6.96
C ARG A 43 -16.74 5.51 5.52
N PRO A 44 -17.99 5.83 5.14
CA PRO A 44 -18.27 6.43 3.84
C PRO A 44 -17.52 7.75 3.68
N GLY A 45 -16.92 7.98 2.50
CA GLY A 45 -16.07 9.15 2.23
C GLY A 45 -14.59 8.97 2.54
N LEU A 46 -14.17 7.77 2.98
CA LEU A 46 -12.76 7.44 3.21
C LEU A 46 -11.99 7.28 1.88
N VAL A 47 -10.72 7.72 1.88
CA VAL A 47 -9.74 7.36 0.84
C VAL A 47 -8.92 6.15 1.30
N VAL A 48 -8.85 5.09 0.51
CA VAL A 48 -8.06 3.89 0.83
C VAL A 48 -6.91 3.72 -0.17
N ALA A 49 -5.68 3.93 0.30
CA ALA A 49 -4.47 3.74 -0.49
C ALA A 49 -3.82 2.38 -0.16
N GLN A 50 -3.59 1.55 -1.18
CA GLN A 50 -2.93 0.25 -1.04
C GLN A 50 -1.62 0.22 -1.81
N LEU A 51 -0.55 -0.15 -1.12
CA LEU A 51 0.77 -0.41 -1.66
C LEU A 51 1.07 -1.90 -1.58
N SER A 52 1.43 -2.47 -2.72
CA SER A 52 2.05 -3.78 -2.79
C SER A 52 3.16 -3.76 -3.84
N ALA A 53 4.17 -4.61 -3.67
CA ALA A 53 5.34 -4.64 -4.55
C ALA A 53 5.02 -5.06 -5.99
N TRP A 54 3.97 -5.85 -6.19
CA TRP A 54 3.67 -6.51 -7.47
C TRP A 54 2.30 -6.14 -8.04
N GLY A 55 1.54 -5.27 -7.35
CA GLY A 55 0.18 -4.92 -7.73
C GLY A 55 -0.84 -6.03 -7.46
N THR A 56 -2.06 -5.85 -7.97
CA THR A 56 -3.20 -6.75 -7.78
C THR A 56 -3.45 -7.69 -8.96
N TYR A 57 -2.69 -7.54 -10.05
CA TYR A 57 -2.87 -8.28 -11.28
C TYR A 57 -1.64 -9.14 -11.62
N GLY A 58 -1.87 -10.22 -12.37
CA GLY A 58 -0.82 -11.11 -12.83
C GLY A 58 -0.30 -12.10 -11.78
N PRO A 59 0.69 -12.92 -12.16
CA PRO A 59 1.08 -14.11 -11.39
C PRO A 59 1.84 -13.80 -10.09
N TRP A 60 2.20 -12.53 -9.84
CA TRP A 60 3.01 -12.12 -8.69
C TRP A 60 2.20 -11.37 -7.63
N GLY A 61 0.92 -11.08 -7.85
CA GLY A 61 0.10 -10.26 -6.95
C GLY A 61 0.03 -10.79 -5.50
N GLU A 62 0.08 -12.11 -5.32
CA GLU A 62 0.06 -12.73 -3.97
C GLU A 62 1.45 -12.92 -3.36
N ARG A 63 2.53 -12.56 -4.07
CA ARG A 63 3.90 -12.76 -3.59
C ARG A 63 4.30 -11.72 -2.56
N ARG A 64 5.21 -12.11 -1.67
CA ARG A 64 5.94 -11.16 -0.82
C ARG A 64 6.86 -10.33 -1.71
N GLY A 65 7.02 -9.06 -1.36
CA GLY A 65 7.93 -8.18 -2.04
C GLY A 65 8.53 -7.20 -1.05
N PHE A 66 9.73 -6.79 -1.39
CA PHE A 66 10.53 -5.79 -0.72
C PHE A 66 11.35 -5.11 -1.80
N ASP A 67 11.81 -3.88 -1.56
CA ASP A 67 12.58 -3.10 -2.53
C ASP A 67 13.67 -3.94 -3.22
N SER A 68 14.50 -4.66 -2.46
CA SER A 68 15.55 -5.53 -3.00
C SER A 68 15.05 -6.70 -3.86
N LEU A 69 13.90 -7.28 -3.52
CA LEU A 69 13.27 -8.34 -4.32
C LEU A 69 12.75 -7.78 -5.65
N VAL A 70 12.21 -6.57 -5.62
CA VAL A 70 11.78 -5.87 -6.84
C VAL A 70 12.99 -5.53 -7.69
N GLN A 71 14.06 -4.98 -7.11
CA GLN A 71 15.31 -4.71 -7.85
C GLN A 71 15.87 -5.95 -8.54
N ALA A 72 15.87 -7.10 -7.84
CA ALA A 72 16.30 -8.37 -8.40
C ALA A 72 15.42 -8.85 -9.57
N ALA A 73 14.10 -8.72 -9.43
CA ALA A 73 13.15 -9.20 -10.43
C ALA A 73 13.03 -8.30 -11.67
N THR A 74 13.34 -7.02 -11.56
CA THR A 74 13.19 -6.02 -12.65
C THR A 74 14.47 -5.73 -13.41
N GLY A 75 15.58 -6.39 -13.06
CA GLY A 75 16.88 -6.22 -13.71
C GLY A 75 17.73 -5.08 -13.16
N ILE A 76 17.21 -4.28 -12.22
CA ILE A 76 17.99 -3.23 -11.55
C ILE A 76 19.24 -3.84 -10.89
N ALA A 77 19.08 -4.96 -10.18
CA ALA A 77 20.20 -5.62 -9.52
C ALA A 77 21.27 -6.13 -10.50
N ALA A 78 20.90 -6.42 -11.76
CA ALA A 78 21.85 -6.82 -12.80
C ALA A 78 22.59 -5.60 -13.38
N VAL A 79 21.92 -4.46 -13.51
CA VAL A 79 22.50 -3.19 -13.98
C VAL A 79 23.46 -2.60 -12.96
N GLU A 80 23.08 -2.61 -11.68
CA GLU A 80 23.89 -2.08 -10.57
C GLU A 80 25.00 -3.07 -10.14
N GLY A 81 24.99 -4.29 -10.67
CA GLY A 81 25.85 -5.40 -10.24
C GLY A 81 27.17 -5.51 -11.00
N ALA A 82 27.97 -6.48 -10.56
CA ALA A 82 29.15 -6.98 -11.26
C ALA A 82 28.81 -8.28 -12.01
N PRO A 83 29.68 -8.77 -12.93
CA PRO A 83 29.40 -9.99 -13.70
C PRO A 83 29.02 -11.23 -12.89
N ASP A 84 29.48 -11.34 -11.64
CA ASP A 84 29.32 -12.46 -10.73
C ASP A 84 28.55 -12.13 -9.44
N ALA A 85 28.09 -10.88 -9.27
CA ALA A 85 27.39 -10.44 -8.06
C ALA A 85 26.29 -9.39 -8.35
N PRO A 86 25.06 -9.58 -7.83
CA PRO A 86 24.01 -8.56 -7.97
C PRO A 86 24.35 -7.30 -7.17
N GLY A 87 23.99 -6.15 -7.72
CA GLY A 87 24.09 -4.86 -7.07
C GLY A 87 22.77 -4.40 -6.45
N VAL A 88 22.83 -3.25 -5.79
CA VAL A 88 21.66 -2.56 -5.24
C VAL A 88 21.81 -1.06 -5.45
N LEU A 89 20.69 -0.38 -5.62
CA LEU A 89 20.67 1.09 -5.57
C LEU A 89 21.21 1.60 -4.22
N PRO A 90 21.81 2.80 -4.15
CA PRO A 90 22.46 3.32 -2.95
C PRO A 90 21.48 3.67 -1.81
N ALA A 91 20.18 3.45 -2.00
CA ALA A 91 19.10 3.60 -1.05
C ALA A 91 17.93 2.70 -1.44
N GLN A 92 16.89 2.61 -0.59
CA GLN A 92 15.58 2.02 -0.92
C GLN A 92 14.81 2.94 -1.88
N ALA A 93 15.38 3.16 -3.07
CA ALA A 93 14.91 4.16 -4.01
C ALA A 93 13.50 3.86 -4.52
N LEU A 94 13.12 2.57 -4.63
CA LEU A 94 11.77 2.19 -5.02
C LEU A 94 10.80 2.51 -3.89
N ASP A 95 11.12 2.16 -2.64
CA ASP A 95 10.27 2.49 -1.50
C ASP A 95 10.07 4.01 -1.35
N HIS A 96 11.14 4.80 -1.48
CA HIS A 96 11.05 6.26 -1.46
C HIS A 96 10.22 6.81 -2.62
N GLY A 97 10.53 6.39 -3.85
CA GLY A 97 9.82 6.84 -5.04
C GLY A 97 8.33 6.51 -4.96
N THR A 98 8.00 5.26 -4.61
CA THR A 98 6.62 4.83 -4.47
C THR A 98 5.91 5.51 -3.30
N GLY A 99 6.60 5.81 -2.20
CA GLY A 99 6.06 6.60 -1.10
C GLY A 99 5.61 7.99 -1.54
N TYR A 100 6.42 8.70 -2.33
CA TYR A 100 6.03 10.00 -2.90
C TYR A 100 4.87 9.88 -3.88
N LEU A 101 4.86 8.83 -4.72
CA LEU A 101 3.76 8.60 -5.66
C LEU A 101 2.43 8.33 -4.94
N ILE A 102 2.46 7.57 -3.84
CA ILE A 102 1.26 7.34 -3.02
C ILE A 102 0.80 8.62 -2.35
N ALA A 103 1.71 9.43 -1.81
CA ALA A 103 1.35 10.71 -1.22
C ALA A 103 0.67 11.61 -2.27
N ALA A 104 1.21 11.69 -3.49
CA ALA A 104 0.60 12.45 -4.58
C ALA A 104 -0.78 11.90 -4.97
N ALA A 105 -0.93 10.58 -5.06
CA ALA A 105 -2.21 9.93 -5.35
C ALA A 105 -3.25 10.21 -4.26
N VAL A 106 -2.88 10.12 -2.98
CA VAL A 106 -3.75 10.44 -1.85
C VAL A 106 -4.21 11.89 -1.89
N LEU A 107 -3.31 12.85 -2.12
CA LEU A 107 -3.66 14.27 -2.24
C LEU A 107 -4.65 14.52 -3.37
N ARG A 108 -4.43 13.87 -4.52
CA ARG A 108 -5.37 13.91 -5.64
C ARG A 108 -6.74 13.32 -5.27
N SER A 109 -6.76 12.13 -4.67
CA SER A 109 -8.01 11.47 -4.26
C SER A 109 -8.80 12.30 -3.25
N LEU A 110 -8.12 12.93 -2.28
CA LEU A 110 -8.74 13.86 -1.33
C LEU A 110 -9.31 15.09 -2.03
N THR A 111 -8.61 15.63 -3.03
CA THR A 111 -9.09 16.79 -3.81
C THR A 111 -10.36 16.45 -4.60
N GLU A 112 -10.37 15.28 -5.26
CA GLU A 112 -11.53 14.79 -5.99
C GLU A 112 -12.69 14.46 -5.05
N GLN A 113 -12.40 13.86 -3.89
CA GLN A 113 -13.38 13.56 -2.84
C GLN A 113 -13.99 14.83 -2.25
N ALA A 114 -13.22 15.88 -2.01
CA ALA A 114 -13.73 17.15 -1.52
C ALA A 114 -14.68 17.82 -2.54
N ALA A 115 -14.41 17.67 -3.84
CA ALA A 115 -15.22 18.25 -4.90
C ALA A 115 -16.49 17.46 -5.23
N GLN A 116 -16.42 16.13 -5.16
CA GLN A 116 -17.46 15.23 -5.71
C GLN A 116 -18.11 14.33 -4.64
N GLY A 117 -17.53 14.26 -3.45
CA GLY A 117 -17.91 13.30 -2.42
C GLY A 117 -17.56 11.85 -2.79
N GLY A 118 -18.08 10.93 -1.97
CA GLY A 118 -17.87 9.49 -2.10
C GLY A 118 -16.49 9.04 -1.61
N SER A 119 -16.29 7.73 -1.54
CA SER A 119 -15.00 7.14 -1.19
C SER A 119 -14.09 7.03 -2.43
N ARG A 120 -12.79 6.83 -2.22
CA ARG A 120 -11.79 6.65 -3.28
C ARG A 120 -10.83 5.51 -2.96
#